data_AF-A0AAE6W1S6-F1
#
_entry.id   AF-A0AAE6W1S6-F1
#
_cell.length_a   1.000
_cell.length_b   1.000
_cell.length_c   1.000
_cell.angle_alpha   90.00
_cell.angle_beta   90.00
_cell.angle_gamma   90.00
#
_symmetry.space_group_name_H-M   'P 1'
#
loop_
_entity.id
_entity.type
_entity.pdbx_description
1 polymer ?
#
loop_
_entity_poly.entity_id
_entity_poly.type
_entity_poly.pdbx_seq_one_letter_code
_entity_poly.pdbx_strand_id
1 'polypeptide(L)'
;MACVPFPPFWLSRTGKSWIRWWEPLPRTPSCSVCVRSCNRTGLFIQAGLLRNVPRQAGFFVPGACLNESGEGKANNGPSAGVRFIFSWQDRHGRIHCQHGPRAAGPFLYSFAVMRFISSFLSVFSACCLLPAAWGAGDMAPDLKSGAFWTLPQPDLFGKYFNGESGGWVDRDKTQLRIAKPAIKIGEMSLGEMLVHWKEGVPQSMTVMMYNKGDNGAIDKDEFEKRLDRVREGLTALTGVQPREYRATRKEAVVKVNGWSWIWDKGAITLETNTSREGREFEAEFIRLKAGPTEASIARGDASSRARKADIKQHVRKEGKRVVIQDIPMVDQGQKGYCVVATAARIFAYYGMDYVDQHELASLANSSAEGGTSTAAMAENLKKIGARFQIRIKVLDSLTDTRDFRNLLKAYNRAASKLKKEKVENEYDWSGFWDNADGEVLKLARAGSPSQMDKWLNAIRPYITAGIPVLWSVQLGIVPEPLRLSQTRGGHLRLIIGFDEEKKTLIFSDSWGAAHTEKEMPLADAIAITTGRQVMQPSK
;
A
#
# COMPACT_ATOMS: atom_id res chain seq x y z
N MET A 1 -55.59 8.19 -14.94
CA MET A 1 -55.98 9.49 -15.53
C MET A 1 -55.13 10.56 -14.86
N ALA A 2 -54.58 11.57 -15.51
CA ALA A 2 -54.44 11.86 -16.96
C ALA A 2 -53.23 12.83 -17.09
N CYS A 3 -52.25 12.53 -17.95
CA CYS A 3 -52.05 13.14 -19.27
C CYS A 3 -51.06 14.33 -19.29
N VAL A 4 -50.24 14.32 -20.35
CA VAL A 4 -49.23 15.32 -20.73
C VAL A 4 -49.89 16.48 -21.50
N PRO A 5 -49.25 17.66 -21.60
CA PRO A 5 -49.04 18.18 -22.95
C PRO A 5 -47.63 18.77 -23.21
N PHE A 6 -47.19 18.54 -24.46
CA PHE A 6 -46.16 19.22 -25.25
C PHE A 6 -46.90 20.03 -26.37
N PRO A 7 -46.27 20.73 -27.34
CA PRO A 7 -44.93 21.32 -27.54
C PRO A 7 -45.10 22.83 -27.94
N PRO A 8 -44.52 23.47 -28.99
CA PRO A 8 -43.25 23.30 -29.76
C PRO A 8 -42.44 24.62 -30.00
N PHE A 9 -41.26 24.53 -30.64
CA PHE A 9 -40.86 25.40 -31.80
C PHE A 9 -39.65 24.83 -32.61
N TRP A 10 -39.57 25.19 -33.90
CA TRP A 10 -38.50 24.88 -34.90
C TRP A 10 -37.82 26.20 -35.35
N LEU A 11 -36.77 26.35 -36.19
CA LEU A 11 -36.01 25.52 -37.18
C LEU A 11 -34.48 25.55 -36.82
N SER A 12 -33.51 24.75 -37.34
CA SER A 12 -33.15 24.12 -38.64
C SER A 12 -32.17 24.89 -39.55
N ARG A 13 -30.94 24.32 -39.72
CA ARG A 13 -29.97 24.44 -40.85
C ARG A 13 -29.40 25.85 -41.19
N THR A 14 -28.21 26.07 -41.78
CA THR A 14 -27.18 25.27 -42.51
C THR A 14 -25.75 25.80 -42.20
N GLY A 15 -24.68 25.16 -42.71
CA GLY A 15 -23.40 25.87 -42.98
C GLY A 15 -22.11 25.05 -42.83
N LYS A 16 -21.43 24.74 -43.93
CA LYS A 16 -20.05 24.21 -43.94
C LYS A 16 -19.06 25.37 -44.12
N SER A 17 -17.97 25.41 -43.37
CA SER A 17 -16.66 25.81 -43.91
C SER A 17 -15.50 25.31 -43.05
N TRP A 18 -14.40 24.96 -43.73
CA TRP A 18 -13.08 24.76 -43.13
C TRP A 18 -12.28 26.04 -43.33
N ILE A 19 -11.49 26.46 -42.34
CA ILE A 19 -10.47 27.51 -42.54
C ILE A 19 -9.13 27.01 -42.00
N ARG A 20 -8.16 26.88 -42.91
CA ARG A 20 -6.73 26.76 -42.59
C ARG A 20 -6.19 28.14 -42.21
N TRP A 21 -5.25 28.18 -41.27
CA TRP A 21 -4.25 29.25 -41.15
C TRP A 21 -2.86 28.62 -41.18
N TRP A 22 -1.88 29.35 -41.72
CA TRP A 22 -0.54 28.85 -42.06
C TRP A 22 0.52 29.71 -41.35
N GLU A 23 1.26 29.10 -40.41
CA GLU A 23 2.67 29.35 -40.00
C GLU A 23 3.18 30.78 -39.65
N PRO A 24 4.40 30.96 -39.07
CA PRO A 24 5.40 30.00 -38.58
C PRO A 24 5.86 30.19 -37.11
N LEU A 25 6.73 29.28 -36.64
CA LEU A 25 7.56 29.34 -35.43
C LEU A 25 8.93 30.00 -35.74
N PRO A 26 9.65 30.57 -34.74
CA PRO A 26 10.58 29.77 -33.93
C PRO A 26 10.58 30.08 -32.42
N ARG A 27 11.00 29.11 -31.61
CA ARG A 27 11.22 29.25 -30.14
C ARG A 27 12.70 29.19 -29.79
N THR A 28 13.13 30.02 -28.84
CA THR A 28 14.35 29.84 -28.04
C THR A 28 14.01 29.93 -26.54
N PRO A 29 14.82 29.33 -25.63
CA PRO A 29 14.36 29.00 -24.28
C PRO A 29 14.77 30.02 -23.21
N SER A 30 13.93 30.18 -22.17
CA SER A 30 14.30 30.83 -20.91
C SER A 30 14.49 29.78 -19.80
N CYS A 31 15.65 29.82 -19.13
CA CYS A 31 15.90 29.01 -17.95
C CYS A 31 15.42 29.73 -16.68
N SER A 32 14.89 28.97 -15.73
CA SER A 32 14.44 29.45 -14.43
C SER A 32 15.61 29.73 -13.47
N VAL A 33 15.49 30.84 -12.74
CA VAL A 33 16.45 31.25 -11.71
C VAL A 33 16.30 30.37 -10.46
N CYS A 34 17.42 29.88 -9.92
CA CYS A 34 17.45 29.22 -8.62
C CYS A 34 18.46 29.96 -7.72
N VAL A 35 17.95 30.72 -6.76
CA VAL A 35 18.77 31.46 -5.79
C VAL A 35 19.21 30.51 -4.67
N ARG A 36 20.51 30.30 -4.51
CA ARG A 36 21.10 29.82 -3.25
C ARG A 36 21.85 30.97 -2.60
N SER A 37 21.35 31.46 -1.47
CA SER A 37 22.16 32.29 -0.58
C SER A 37 23.19 31.40 0.12
N CYS A 38 24.42 31.88 0.20
CA CYS A 38 25.49 31.28 0.98
C CYS A 38 26.03 32.37 1.91
N ASN A 39 25.81 32.22 3.21
CA ASN A 39 26.42 33.07 4.22
C ASN A 39 26.95 32.19 5.35
N ARG A 40 28.27 31.94 5.32
CA ARG A 40 29.04 31.53 6.49
C ARG A 40 29.93 32.71 6.88
N THR A 41 29.55 33.42 7.94
CA THR A 41 30.51 34.19 8.75
C THR A 41 30.95 33.30 9.90
N GLY A 42 32.23 32.94 9.91
CA GLY A 42 32.86 32.28 11.06
C GLY A 42 33.54 33.32 11.94
N LEU A 43 33.39 33.19 13.27
CA LEU A 43 34.24 33.86 14.25
C LEU A 43 34.90 32.80 15.16
N PHE A 44 36.06 33.13 15.70
CA PHE A 44 37.00 32.18 16.29
C PHE A 44 36.67 31.76 17.74
N ILE A 45 36.83 30.45 17.98
CA ILE A 45 37.39 29.77 19.17
C ILE A 45 37.29 30.48 20.54
N GLN A 46 36.57 29.85 21.46
CA GLN A 46 37.09 29.62 22.83
C GLN A 46 36.59 28.26 23.36
N ALA A 47 37.46 27.51 24.04
CA ALA A 47 37.15 26.17 24.54
C ALA A 47 36.62 26.21 25.98
N GLY A 48 35.60 25.40 26.29
CA GLY A 48 35.03 25.25 27.63
C GLY A 48 34.26 23.93 27.78
N LEU A 49 34.47 23.21 28.89
CA LEU A 49 33.90 21.90 29.18
C LEU A 49 32.36 21.96 29.37
N LEU A 50 31.61 20.95 28.87
CA LEU A 50 30.90 19.95 29.70
C LEU A 50 29.96 19.01 28.90
N ARG A 51 30.18 17.70 29.08
CA ARG A 51 29.24 16.56 29.20
C ARG A 51 27.94 16.43 28.34
N ASN A 52 27.88 15.26 27.68
CA ASN A 52 26.75 14.32 27.56
C ASN A 52 25.69 14.43 26.42
N VAL A 53 25.68 13.36 25.59
CA VAL A 53 24.51 12.72 24.92
C VAL A 53 23.93 13.47 23.69
N PRO A 54 23.40 12.80 22.62
CA PRO A 54 23.16 11.36 22.41
C PRO A 54 23.89 10.72 21.21
N ARG A 55 23.91 9.37 21.16
CA ARG A 55 24.09 8.58 19.92
C ARG A 55 22.74 7.99 19.48
N GLN A 56 22.35 8.23 18.24
CA GLN A 56 21.35 7.43 17.53
C GLN A 56 21.80 7.13 16.09
N ALA A 57 21.37 5.98 15.58
CA ALA A 57 21.29 5.61 14.16
C ALA A 57 22.55 5.78 13.29
N GLY A 58 23.43 4.78 13.30
CA GLY A 58 24.35 4.53 12.18
C GLY A 58 23.65 3.65 11.12
N PHE A 59 23.41 4.19 9.92
CA PHE A 59 23.00 3.41 8.76
C PHE A 59 24.22 2.72 8.12
N PHE A 60 24.12 1.40 7.91
CA PHE A 60 25.09 0.64 7.11
C PHE A 60 24.79 0.77 5.61
N VAL A 61 25.84 0.95 4.80
CA VAL A 61 25.86 0.66 3.35
C VAL A 61 27.06 -0.26 3.09
N PRO A 62 26.99 -1.26 2.18
CA PRO A 62 27.89 -2.40 2.22
C PRO A 62 29.35 -2.09 1.84
N GLY A 63 30.28 -2.74 2.53
CA GLY A 63 31.71 -2.72 2.19
C GLY A 63 32.01 -3.59 0.97
N ALA A 64 32.83 -3.08 0.06
CA ALA A 64 33.56 -3.91 -0.90
C ALA A 64 34.73 -4.60 -0.17
N CYS A 65 34.88 -5.91 -0.35
CA CYS A 65 35.96 -6.66 0.28
C CYS A 65 37.31 -6.32 -0.35
N LEU A 66 38.30 -6.07 0.49
CA LEU A 66 39.71 -6.09 0.12
C LEU A 66 40.15 -7.54 -0.06
N ASN A 67 41.00 -7.82 -1.05
CA ASN A 67 41.84 -9.01 -1.07
C ASN A 67 43.31 -8.57 -0.94
N GLU A 68 44.03 -9.23 -0.04
CA GLU A 68 45.43 -8.98 0.27
C GLU A 68 46.38 -9.83 -0.58
N SER A 69 47.40 -9.19 -1.18
CA SER A 69 48.70 -9.74 -1.60
C SER A 69 49.32 -8.74 -2.59
N GLY A 70 50.61 -8.38 -2.57
CA GLY A 70 51.69 -8.65 -1.62
C GLY A 70 52.97 -7.96 -2.15
N GLU A 71 53.78 -7.40 -1.26
CA GLU A 71 55.17 -6.90 -1.47
C GLU A 71 55.47 -5.88 -2.60
N GLY A 72 55.98 -4.70 -2.23
CA GLY A 72 56.50 -3.69 -3.18
C GLY A 72 57.16 -2.49 -2.48
N LYS A 73 58.49 -2.45 -2.48
CA LYS A 73 59.34 -1.51 -1.70
C LYS A 73 59.05 -0.02 -1.90
N ALA A 74 59.29 0.76 -0.83
CA ALA A 74 59.16 2.22 -0.79
C ALA A 74 60.16 2.97 -1.68
N ASN A 75 59.76 4.17 -2.13
CA ASN A 75 60.68 5.24 -2.54
C ASN A 75 60.04 6.62 -2.31
N ASN A 76 60.87 7.61 -1.98
CA ASN A 76 60.43 8.94 -1.51
C ASN A 76 59.99 9.88 -2.65
N GLY A 77 58.94 10.67 -2.42
CA GLY A 77 58.51 11.77 -3.31
C GLY A 77 57.38 12.61 -2.69
N PRO A 78 57.33 13.94 -2.91
CA PRO A 78 56.45 14.84 -2.16
C PRO A 78 54.98 14.75 -2.59
N SER A 79 54.09 15.05 -1.65
CA SER A 79 52.63 15.04 -1.79
C SER A 79 52.12 15.94 -2.93
N ALA A 80 51.70 15.33 -4.04
CA ALA A 80 51.01 16.00 -5.13
C ALA A 80 49.48 16.01 -4.87
N GLY A 81 48.87 17.19 -4.94
CA GLY A 81 47.45 17.38 -4.63
C GLY A 81 46.49 16.73 -5.65
N VAL A 82 45.39 16.16 -5.16
CA VAL A 82 44.31 15.60 -5.97
C VAL A 82 43.63 16.71 -6.78
N ARG A 83 43.75 16.67 -8.11
CA ARG A 83 42.93 17.47 -9.02
C ARG A 83 41.64 16.71 -9.34
N PHE A 84 40.50 17.26 -8.91
CA PHE A 84 39.20 16.79 -9.38
C PHE A 84 38.95 17.27 -10.81
N ILE A 85 38.92 16.32 -11.76
CA ILE A 85 38.48 16.57 -13.13
C ILE A 85 37.00 16.17 -13.22
N PHE A 86 36.11 17.14 -13.43
CA PHE A 86 34.74 16.83 -13.79
C PHE A 86 34.66 16.54 -15.29
N SER A 87 34.20 15.34 -15.60
CA SER A 87 33.81 14.95 -16.95
C SER A 87 32.39 14.38 -16.94
N TRP A 88 31.62 14.66 -17.99
CA TRP A 88 30.34 13.99 -18.22
C TRP A 88 30.15 13.68 -19.70
N GLN A 89 29.28 12.72 -19.98
CA GLN A 89 28.97 12.25 -21.32
C GLN A 89 27.57 12.73 -21.74
N ASP A 90 27.43 13.24 -22.97
CA ASP A 90 26.15 13.67 -23.51
C ASP A 90 25.32 12.50 -24.08
N ARG A 91 24.07 12.79 -24.50
CA ARG A 91 23.16 11.78 -25.08
C ARG A 91 23.54 11.32 -26.49
N HIS A 92 24.67 11.79 -27.02
CA HIS A 92 25.27 11.34 -28.27
C HIS A 92 26.65 10.68 -28.04
N GLY A 93 27.01 10.39 -26.78
CA GLY A 93 28.20 9.64 -26.41
C GLY A 93 29.49 10.46 -26.31
N ARG A 94 29.45 11.79 -26.41
CA ARG A 94 30.67 12.63 -26.32
C ARG A 94 30.98 13.01 -24.88
N ILE A 95 32.25 12.86 -24.49
CA ILE A 95 32.74 13.21 -23.14
C ILE A 95 33.33 14.61 -23.17
N HIS A 96 32.89 15.47 -22.25
CA HIS A 96 33.38 16.84 -22.07
C HIS A 96 34.13 16.96 -20.75
N CYS A 97 35.28 17.65 -20.75
CA CYS A 97 36.11 17.92 -19.56
C CYS A 97 36.33 19.43 -19.42
N GLN A 98 36.09 20.00 -18.23
CA GLN A 98 36.25 21.44 -18.00
C GLN A 98 37.43 21.73 -17.05
N HIS A 99 38.28 22.68 -17.43
CA HIS A 99 39.38 23.18 -16.61
C HIS A 99 38.99 24.54 -15.99
N GLY A 100 39.17 24.69 -14.67
CA GLY A 100 38.84 25.94 -13.96
C GLY A 100 39.85 27.08 -14.22
N PRO A 101 39.41 28.34 -14.26
CA PRO A 101 40.29 29.49 -14.54
C PRO A 101 41.13 29.92 -13.32
N ARG A 102 42.26 30.59 -13.61
CA ARG A 102 43.18 31.17 -12.63
C ARG A 102 42.63 32.48 -12.02
N ALA A 103 42.97 32.75 -10.76
CA ALA A 103 42.71 34.04 -10.13
C ALA A 103 43.74 35.11 -10.54
N ALA A 104 43.31 36.37 -10.70
CA ALA A 104 44.19 37.52 -10.90
C ALA A 104 43.53 38.84 -10.45
N GLY A 105 44.27 39.65 -9.68
CA GLY A 105 44.25 41.12 -9.70
C GLY A 105 43.03 41.88 -9.13
N PRO A 106 43.19 42.73 -8.10
CA PRO A 106 42.19 43.74 -7.74
C PRO A 106 42.37 45.02 -8.57
N PHE A 107 41.28 45.67 -8.95
CA PHE A 107 41.28 47.08 -9.37
C PHE A 107 40.13 47.83 -8.69
N LEU A 108 40.46 48.97 -8.11
CA LEU A 108 39.55 49.94 -7.50
C LEU A 108 38.79 50.70 -8.60
N TYR A 109 37.55 51.12 -8.36
CA TYR A 109 37.14 52.53 -8.56
C TYR A 109 35.74 52.88 -7.99
N SER A 110 35.69 54.04 -7.32
CA SER A 110 34.58 54.94 -6.97
C SER A 110 33.15 54.49 -6.64
N PHE A 111 32.71 54.97 -5.47
CA PHE A 111 31.34 55.37 -5.13
C PHE A 111 30.73 56.34 -6.17
N ALA A 112 29.45 56.19 -6.51
CA ALA A 112 28.37 57.17 -6.26
C ALA A 112 27.07 56.83 -7.05
N VAL A 113 25.96 57.45 -6.63
CA VAL A 113 24.66 57.56 -7.36
C VAL A 113 23.85 56.26 -7.56
N MET A 114 23.00 55.92 -6.57
CA MET A 114 21.53 55.86 -6.71
C MET A 114 20.86 55.42 -5.39
N ARG A 115 20.70 56.39 -4.47
CA ARG A 115 19.58 56.35 -3.52
C ARG A 115 18.42 57.11 -4.15
N PHE A 116 17.33 56.43 -4.48
CA PHE A 116 15.94 56.93 -4.37
C PHE A 116 14.98 55.79 -4.77
N ILE A 117 13.77 55.78 -4.21
CA ILE A 117 12.69 54.78 -4.47
C ILE A 117 12.93 53.36 -3.90
N SER A 118 12.78 53.20 -2.58
CA SER A 118 12.19 51.99 -1.99
C SER A 118 11.75 52.26 -0.52
N SER A 119 10.63 52.95 -0.37
CA SER A 119 10.02 53.24 0.94
C SER A 119 8.48 53.20 0.89
N PHE A 120 7.92 52.18 0.23
CA PHE A 120 6.45 51.98 0.16
C PHE A 120 5.98 50.51 0.15
N LEU A 121 6.86 49.55 0.47
CA LEU A 121 6.58 48.10 0.41
C LEU A 121 6.88 47.38 1.74
N SER A 122 6.68 48.07 2.87
CA SER A 122 7.07 47.59 4.22
C SER A 122 5.90 47.31 5.18
N VAL A 123 4.64 47.50 4.76
CA VAL A 123 3.46 47.47 5.66
C VAL A 123 2.48 46.32 5.35
N PHE A 124 2.61 45.62 4.21
CA PHE A 124 1.71 44.53 3.81
C PHE A 124 2.31 43.11 3.86
N SER A 125 3.46 42.93 4.50
CA SER A 125 4.11 41.61 4.67
C SER A 125 4.34 41.26 6.14
N ALA A 126 3.30 41.41 6.96
CA ALA A 126 3.34 41.19 8.42
C ALA A 126 2.21 40.30 8.98
N CYS A 127 1.42 39.64 8.14
CA CYS A 127 0.30 38.77 8.57
C CYS A 127 0.36 37.31 8.11
N CYS A 128 1.35 36.89 7.31
CA CYS A 128 1.40 35.53 6.72
C CYS A 128 2.72 34.79 6.96
N LEU A 129 3.31 34.94 8.15
CA LEU A 129 4.47 34.14 8.59
C LEU A 129 4.26 33.58 10.00
N LEU A 130 3.20 32.77 10.16
CA LEU A 130 3.25 31.69 11.15
C LEU A 130 4.33 30.70 10.70
N PRO A 131 5.31 30.32 11.54
CA PRO A 131 6.20 29.23 11.22
C PRO A 131 5.37 27.95 11.07
N ALA A 132 5.39 27.33 9.90
CA ALA A 132 4.86 25.99 9.68
C ALA A 132 5.79 24.93 10.32
N ALA A 133 6.10 25.10 11.61
CA ALA A 133 6.65 24.07 12.47
C ALA A 133 5.50 23.18 12.90
N TRP A 134 5.01 22.36 11.96
CA TRP A 134 3.96 21.38 12.24
C TRP A 134 4.56 20.28 13.11
N GLY A 135 4.47 20.47 14.42
CA GLY A 135 4.60 19.36 15.37
C GLY A 135 3.53 18.32 15.06
N ALA A 136 3.83 17.06 15.34
CA ALA A 136 2.85 15.97 15.26
C ALA A 136 1.53 16.38 15.94
N GLY A 137 0.46 16.49 15.15
CA GLY A 137 -0.81 17.02 15.63
C GLY A 137 -1.42 16.15 16.73
N ASP A 138 -2.11 16.78 17.68
CA ASP A 138 -2.93 16.07 18.66
C ASP A 138 -4.42 16.14 18.25
N MET A 139 -5.02 14.98 18.04
CA MET A 139 -6.44 14.83 17.72
C MET A 139 -7.35 14.84 18.96
N ALA A 140 -6.83 14.74 20.18
CA ALA A 140 -7.66 14.69 21.40
C ALA A 140 -8.65 15.85 21.55
N PRO A 141 -8.31 17.13 21.33
CA PRO A 141 -9.26 18.23 21.47
C PRO A 141 -10.44 18.14 20.50
N ASP A 142 -10.17 17.75 19.25
CA ASP A 142 -11.17 17.65 18.18
C ASP A 142 -12.03 16.39 18.28
N LEU A 143 -11.46 15.29 18.78
CA LEU A 143 -12.22 14.10 19.12
C LEU A 143 -13.16 14.37 20.30
N LYS A 144 -12.64 14.98 21.38
CA LYS A 144 -13.43 15.29 22.60
C LYS A 144 -14.61 16.23 22.29
N SER A 145 -14.36 17.30 21.53
CA SER A 145 -15.38 18.29 21.13
C SER A 145 -16.30 17.80 20.01
N GLY A 146 -15.95 16.71 19.32
CA GLY A 146 -16.65 16.20 18.14
C GLY A 146 -16.31 16.92 16.84
N ALA A 147 -15.50 17.98 16.87
CA ALA A 147 -15.10 18.75 15.69
C ALA A 147 -14.45 17.87 14.60
N PHE A 148 -13.73 16.81 15.00
CA PHE A 148 -13.13 15.87 14.05
C PHE A 148 -14.16 15.22 13.10
N TRP A 149 -15.40 15.00 13.56
CA TRP A 149 -16.46 14.37 12.77
C TRP A 149 -17.23 15.35 11.87
N THR A 150 -17.04 16.65 12.07
CA THR A 150 -17.77 17.71 11.35
C THR A 150 -16.90 18.55 10.43
N LEU A 151 -15.59 18.57 10.64
CA LEU A 151 -14.66 19.34 9.82
C LEU A 151 -14.58 18.75 8.39
N PRO A 152 -14.66 19.60 7.34
CA PRO A 152 -14.43 19.18 5.97
C PRO A 152 -13.05 18.55 5.77
N GLN A 153 -12.98 17.62 4.83
CA GLN A 153 -11.74 16.93 4.45
C GLN A 153 -10.53 17.87 4.22
N PRO A 154 -10.61 19.00 3.49
CA PRO A 154 -9.45 19.89 3.31
C PRO A 154 -8.88 20.42 4.64
N ASP A 155 -9.74 20.71 5.61
CA ASP A 155 -9.34 21.29 6.90
C ASP A 155 -8.67 20.25 7.79
N LEU A 156 -9.18 19.02 7.80
CA LEU A 156 -8.55 17.90 8.49
C LEU A 156 -7.22 17.48 7.86
N PHE A 157 -7.10 17.56 6.53
CA PHE A 157 -5.82 17.42 5.85
C PHE A 157 -4.87 18.57 6.25
N GLY A 158 -5.34 19.81 6.29
CA GLY A 158 -4.56 20.97 6.73
C GLY A 158 -4.16 20.96 8.21
N LYS A 159 -4.90 20.25 9.07
CA LYS A 159 -4.66 20.21 10.53
C LYS A 159 -3.90 18.98 10.99
N TYR A 160 -4.14 17.83 10.36
CA TYR A 160 -3.63 16.54 10.81
C TYR A 160 -2.86 15.78 9.71
N PHE A 161 -3.44 15.59 8.53
CA PHE A 161 -2.93 14.58 7.59
C PHE A 161 -1.89 15.08 6.56
N ASN A 162 -1.67 16.37 6.39
CA ASN A 162 -0.63 16.87 5.48
C ASN A 162 0.76 16.71 6.11
N GLY A 163 1.67 16.07 5.37
CA GLY A 163 2.98 15.61 5.85
C GLY A 163 2.99 14.15 6.33
N GLU A 164 1.82 13.54 6.60
CA GLU A 164 1.74 12.12 6.93
C GLU A 164 2.00 11.23 5.72
N SER A 165 2.63 10.07 5.95
CA SER A 165 2.85 9.05 4.90
C SER A 165 1.59 8.21 4.67
N GLY A 166 0.49 8.88 4.34
CA GLY A 166 -0.83 8.29 4.09
C GLY A 166 -1.17 8.08 2.62
N GLY A 167 -2.18 7.25 2.36
CA GLY A 167 -2.70 6.97 1.01
C GLY A 167 -4.17 6.57 1.01
N TRP A 168 -4.87 6.88 -0.09
CA TRP A 168 -6.24 6.45 -0.32
C TRP A 168 -6.29 4.96 -0.67
N VAL A 169 -7.12 4.21 0.06
CA VAL A 169 -7.27 2.76 -0.13
C VAL A 169 -8.14 2.45 -1.34
N ASP A 170 -9.12 3.29 -1.64
CA ASP A 170 -10.07 3.15 -2.75
C ASP A 170 -10.04 4.35 -3.71
N ARG A 171 -10.60 4.17 -4.92
CA ARG A 171 -10.61 5.22 -5.96
C ARG A 171 -11.55 6.38 -5.61
N ASP A 172 -12.61 6.09 -4.86
CA ASP A 172 -13.67 7.04 -4.49
C ASP A 172 -13.30 7.85 -3.24
N LYS A 173 -12.12 7.59 -2.66
CA LYS A 173 -11.56 8.27 -1.47
C LYS A 173 -12.45 8.16 -0.24
N THR A 174 -13.08 7.00 -0.07
CA THR A 174 -13.90 6.67 1.09
C THR A 174 -13.07 6.19 2.28
N GLN A 175 -11.83 5.74 2.08
CA GLN A 175 -10.94 5.33 3.18
C GLN A 175 -9.50 5.84 2.99
N LEU A 176 -9.02 6.61 3.98
CA LEU A 176 -7.62 7.06 4.10
C LEU A 176 -6.87 6.13 5.05
N ARG A 177 -5.73 5.59 4.63
CA ARG A 177 -4.83 4.78 5.47
C ARG A 177 -3.53 5.54 5.76
N ILE A 178 -3.09 5.53 7.01
CA ILE A 178 -1.79 6.04 7.46
C ILE A 178 -1.12 4.92 8.26
N ALA A 179 -0.05 4.35 7.71
CA ALA A 179 0.55 3.12 8.25
C ALA A 179 1.31 3.33 9.58
N LYS A 180 1.93 4.50 9.76
CA LYS A 180 2.72 4.90 10.93
C LYS A 180 2.52 6.41 11.17
N PRO A 181 1.34 6.84 11.65
CA PRO A 181 1.06 8.25 11.91
C PRO A 181 2.05 8.83 12.92
N ALA A 182 2.50 10.06 12.66
CA ALA A 182 3.15 10.88 13.67
C ALA A 182 2.11 11.49 14.64
N ILE A 183 0.90 11.78 14.14
CA ILE A 183 -0.27 12.24 14.92
C ILE A 183 -0.49 11.40 16.19
N LYS A 184 -0.95 12.06 17.26
CA LYS A 184 -1.32 11.45 18.54
C LYS A 184 -2.79 11.66 18.90
N ILE A 185 -3.25 10.91 19.91
CA ILE A 185 -4.46 11.23 20.68
C ILE A 185 -4.02 11.41 22.14
N GLY A 186 -3.83 12.66 22.55
CA GLY A 186 -3.17 13.03 23.81
C GLY A 186 -1.77 12.43 23.88
N GLU A 187 -1.47 11.74 24.99
CA GLU A 187 -0.18 11.05 25.19
C GLU A 187 -0.11 9.65 24.56
N MET A 188 -1.09 9.26 23.73
CA MET A 188 -1.11 7.99 23.02
C MET A 188 -0.50 8.13 21.63
N SER A 189 0.63 7.46 21.42
CA SER A 189 1.13 7.15 20.08
C SER A 189 0.20 6.14 19.41
N LEU A 190 -0.05 6.34 18.12
CA LEU A 190 -0.96 5.52 17.33
C LEU A 190 -0.15 4.53 16.46
N GLY A 191 -0.69 3.33 16.25
CA GLY A 191 -0.23 2.45 15.17
C GLY A 191 -0.98 2.77 13.87
N GLU A 192 -1.19 1.76 13.01
CA GLU A 192 -1.92 1.96 11.75
C GLU A 192 -3.29 2.62 11.98
N MET A 193 -3.58 3.67 11.21
CA MET A 193 -4.83 4.42 11.26
C MET A 193 -5.58 4.36 9.94
N LEU A 194 -6.87 4.09 10.01
CA LEU A 194 -7.83 4.09 8.90
C LEU A 194 -8.94 5.08 9.22
N VAL A 195 -9.15 6.09 8.37
CA VAL A 195 -10.26 7.06 8.49
C VAL A 195 -11.24 6.83 7.36
N HIS A 196 -12.50 6.55 7.69
CA HIS A 196 -13.59 6.37 6.74
C HIS A 196 -14.34 7.70 6.54
N TRP A 197 -14.63 8.01 5.28
CA TRP A 197 -15.21 9.27 4.84
C TRP A 197 -16.53 9.01 4.13
N LYS A 198 -17.49 9.91 4.34
CA LYS A 198 -18.73 9.97 3.56
C LYS A 198 -19.10 11.43 3.42
N GLU A 199 -19.51 11.83 2.22
CA GLU A 199 -19.98 13.20 1.93
C GLU A 199 -18.98 14.30 2.36
N GLY A 200 -17.67 13.99 2.33
CA GLY A 200 -16.57 14.92 2.64
C GLY A 200 -16.20 15.05 4.11
N VAL A 201 -16.81 14.30 5.02
CA VAL A 201 -16.50 14.31 6.48
C VAL A 201 -16.26 12.90 7.04
N PRO A 202 -15.48 12.73 8.13
CA PRO A 202 -15.21 11.42 8.71
C PRO A 202 -16.45 10.80 9.37
N GLN A 203 -16.71 9.53 9.08
CA GLN A 203 -17.78 8.73 9.70
C GLN A 203 -17.26 7.82 10.81
N SER A 204 -16.03 7.33 10.67
CA SER A 204 -15.35 6.56 11.70
C SER A 204 -13.84 6.57 11.49
N MET A 205 -13.12 6.25 12.55
CA MET A 205 -11.69 6.03 12.55
C MET A 205 -11.40 4.70 13.25
N THR A 206 -10.51 3.89 12.66
CA THR A 206 -9.95 2.70 13.30
C THR A 206 -8.46 2.92 13.50
N VAL A 207 -7.95 2.67 14.69
CA VAL A 207 -6.52 2.70 15.01
C VAL A 207 -6.10 1.36 15.59
N MET A 208 -5.06 0.75 15.01
CA MET A 208 -4.46 -0.46 15.53
C MET A 208 -3.37 -0.09 16.54
N MET A 209 -3.73 -0.02 17.82
CA MET A 209 -2.82 0.35 18.91
C MET A 209 -1.73 -0.70 19.13
N TYR A 210 -2.03 -1.97 18.82
CA TYR A 210 -1.07 -3.07 18.75
C TYR A 210 -1.62 -4.18 17.84
N ASN A 211 -0.79 -4.82 17.02
CA ASN A 211 -1.05 -6.16 16.51
C ASN A 211 0.23 -7.01 16.40
N LYS A 212 0.10 -8.32 16.64
CA LYS A 212 1.20 -9.31 16.62
C LYS A 212 1.99 -9.30 15.31
N GLY A 213 1.31 -9.02 14.19
CA GLY A 213 1.92 -8.97 12.87
C GLY A 213 2.92 -7.81 12.72
N ASP A 214 2.47 -6.57 12.95
CA ASP A 214 3.29 -5.36 12.72
C ASP A 214 4.22 -5.00 13.88
N ASN A 215 3.91 -5.44 15.10
CA ASN A 215 4.64 -5.09 16.32
C ASN A 215 5.47 -6.23 16.91
N GLY A 216 5.36 -7.44 16.36
CA GLY A 216 5.94 -8.65 16.94
C GLY A 216 5.15 -9.18 18.14
N ALA A 217 5.52 -10.38 18.61
CA ALA A 217 4.92 -10.97 19.79
C ALA A 217 5.39 -10.27 21.08
N ILE A 218 4.46 -9.95 21.97
CA ILE A 218 4.72 -9.46 23.33
C ILE A 218 4.16 -10.44 24.37
N ASP A 219 4.70 -10.38 25.59
CA ASP A 219 4.17 -11.13 26.73
C ASP A 219 2.88 -10.50 27.28
N LYS A 220 2.33 -11.16 28.30
CA LYS A 220 1.08 -10.76 28.94
C LYS A 220 1.20 -9.43 29.68
N ASP A 221 2.28 -9.23 30.42
CA ASP A 221 2.47 -8.05 31.27
C ASP A 221 2.64 -6.78 30.42
N GLU A 222 3.36 -6.86 29.30
CA GLU A 222 3.50 -5.77 28.33
C GLU A 222 2.18 -5.49 27.60
N PHE A 223 1.38 -6.52 27.28
CA PHE A 223 0.06 -6.33 26.69
C PHE A 223 -0.91 -5.63 27.66
N GLU A 224 -0.95 -6.07 28.93
CA GLU A 224 -1.81 -5.48 29.96
C GLU A 224 -1.39 -4.03 30.26
N LYS A 225 -0.09 -3.72 30.40
CA LYS A 225 0.41 -2.34 30.54
C LYS A 225 0.02 -1.43 29.37
N ARG A 226 0.11 -1.92 28.12
CA ARG A 226 -0.32 -1.16 26.93
C ARG A 226 -1.83 -0.92 26.94
N LEU A 227 -2.60 -1.96 27.26
CA LEU A 227 -4.06 -1.89 27.33
C LEU A 227 -4.50 -0.86 28.37
N ASP A 228 -3.97 -0.91 29.58
CA ASP A 228 -4.35 -0.01 30.67
C ASP A 228 -3.95 1.44 30.37
N ARG A 229 -2.74 1.69 29.83
CA ARG A 229 -2.36 3.04 29.38
C ARG A 229 -3.33 3.63 28.36
N VAL A 230 -3.86 2.81 27.44
CA VAL A 230 -4.87 3.27 26.46
C VAL A 230 -6.23 3.49 27.14
N ARG A 231 -6.65 2.61 28.06
CA ARG A 231 -7.91 2.76 28.82
C ARG A 231 -7.90 4.03 29.69
N GLU A 232 -6.80 4.32 30.36
CA GLU A 232 -6.58 5.54 31.14
C GLU A 232 -6.62 6.78 30.25
N GLY A 233 -5.87 6.76 29.14
CA GLY A 233 -5.85 7.86 28.16
C GLY A 233 -7.23 8.17 27.57
N LEU A 234 -8.03 7.15 27.24
CA LEU A 234 -9.41 7.30 26.76
C LEU A 234 -10.37 7.81 27.84
N THR A 235 -10.18 7.40 29.09
CA THR A 235 -10.98 7.88 30.23
C THR A 235 -10.67 9.35 30.52
N ALA A 236 -9.39 9.76 30.48
CA ALA A 236 -8.97 11.15 30.64
C ALA A 236 -9.44 12.04 29.47
N LEU A 237 -9.36 11.53 28.23
CA LEU A 237 -9.87 12.19 27.03
C LEU A 237 -11.35 12.49 27.15
N THR A 238 -12.18 11.46 27.39
CA THR A 238 -13.65 11.56 27.34
C THR A 238 -14.26 12.13 28.61
N GLY A 239 -13.63 11.92 29.77
CA GLY A 239 -14.22 12.19 31.08
C GLY A 239 -15.29 11.17 31.51
N VAL A 240 -15.43 10.06 30.77
CA VAL A 240 -16.45 9.03 30.98
C VAL A 240 -15.80 7.72 31.42
N GLN A 241 -16.44 6.98 32.32
CA GLN A 241 -15.98 5.64 32.71
C GLN A 241 -16.35 4.59 31.63
N PRO A 242 -15.45 3.65 31.30
CA PRO A 242 -15.71 2.63 30.30
C PRO A 242 -16.83 1.67 30.72
N ARG A 243 -17.64 1.25 29.75
CA ARG A 243 -18.54 0.09 29.86
C ARG A 243 -17.87 -1.13 29.23
N GLU A 244 -18.04 -2.31 29.80
CA GLU A 244 -17.53 -3.53 29.16
C GLU A 244 -18.28 -3.83 27.86
N TYR A 245 -17.52 -4.25 26.84
CA TYR A 245 -18.00 -4.67 25.54
C TYR A 245 -17.52 -6.10 25.25
N ARG A 246 -18.35 -6.90 24.59
CA ARG A 246 -17.97 -8.23 24.12
C ARG A 246 -18.70 -8.58 22.85
N ALA A 247 -17.96 -8.79 21.77
CA ALA A 247 -18.53 -9.17 20.49
C ALA A 247 -19.15 -10.58 20.58
N THR A 248 -20.34 -10.74 20.02
CA THR A 248 -20.98 -12.05 19.89
C THR A 248 -20.30 -12.87 18.79
N ARG A 249 -20.61 -14.18 18.74
CA ARG A 249 -20.13 -15.09 17.69
C ARG A 249 -20.62 -14.73 16.26
N LYS A 250 -21.57 -13.79 16.13
CA LYS A 250 -22.07 -13.25 14.85
C LYS A 250 -21.30 -12.04 14.36
N GLU A 251 -20.71 -11.27 15.27
CA GLU A 251 -20.02 -9.99 14.98
C GLU A 251 -18.50 -10.13 14.91
N ALA A 252 -17.93 -11.18 15.52
CA ALA A 252 -16.50 -11.44 15.53
C ALA A 252 -16.18 -12.92 15.26
N VAL A 253 -15.04 -13.17 14.63
CA VAL A 253 -14.64 -14.52 14.21
C VAL A 253 -13.68 -15.18 15.18
N VAL A 254 -12.91 -14.35 15.89
CA VAL A 254 -12.13 -14.68 17.08
C VAL A 254 -12.82 -14.13 18.34
N LYS A 255 -12.31 -14.46 19.54
CA LYS A 255 -12.86 -13.91 20.80
C LYS A 255 -12.45 -12.45 20.95
N VAL A 256 -13.39 -11.52 20.77
CA VAL A 256 -13.17 -10.09 21.03
C VAL A 256 -13.88 -9.64 22.30
N ASN A 257 -13.11 -9.07 23.22
CA ASN A 257 -13.62 -8.36 24.41
C ASN A 257 -13.11 -6.92 24.33
N GLY A 258 -13.70 -6.00 25.08
CA GLY A 258 -13.31 -4.60 25.01
C GLY A 258 -14.03 -3.71 26.00
N TRP A 259 -13.88 -2.41 25.77
CA TRP A 259 -14.49 -1.35 26.55
C TRP A 259 -15.00 -0.24 25.64
N SER A 260 -16.12 0.38 25.99
CA SER A 260 -16.73 1.46 25.23
C SER A 260 -16.91 2.71 26.09
N TRP A 261 -16.54 3.87 25.52
CA TRP A 261 -16.75 5.21 26.05
C TRP A 261 -17.73 5.91 25.11
N ILE A 262 -18.83 6.43 25.65
CA ILE A 262 -19.88 7.09 24.87
C ILE A 262 -20.20 8.40 25.57
N TRP A 263 -20.14 9.50 24.83
CA TRP A 263 -20.45 10.85 25.31
C TRP A 263 -21.25 11.62 24.25
N ASP A 264 -21.61 12.87 24.53
CA ASP A 264 -22.50 13.68 23.71
C ASP A 264 -21.89 14.14 22.36
N LYS A 265 -20.58 13.96 22.16
CA LYS A 265 -19.84 14.35 20.95
C LYS A 265 -19.11 13.19 20.26
N GLY A 266 -19.28 11.95 20.73
CA GLY A 266 -18.63 10.79 20.12
C GLY A 266 -18.82 9.49 20.87
N ALA A 267 -18.33 8.42 20.24
CA ALA A 267 -18.14 7.12 20.85
C ALA A 267 -16.77 6.54 20.48
N ILE A 268 -16.18 5.79 21.40
CA ILE A 268 -14.96 5.00 21.20
C ILE A 268 -15.19 3.60 21.75
N THR A 269 -14.77 2.58 21.02
CA THR A 269 -14.67 1.20 21.51
C THR A 269 -13.24 0.71 21.34
N LEU A 270 -12.65 0.22 22.43
CA LEU A 270 -11.34 -0.42 22.47
C LEU A 270 -11.53 -1.93 22.53
N GLU A 271 -11.20 -2.61 21.44
CA GLU A 271 -11.31 -4.04 21.24
C GLU A 271 -9.98 -4.75 21.43
N THR A 272 -10.01 -5.95 22.01
CA THR A 272 -8.84 -6.78 22.29
C THR A 272 -9.07 -8.22 21.84
N ASN A 273 -8.02 -8.85 21.35
CA ASN A 273 -7.98 -10.29 21.13
C ASN A 273 -6.68 -10.88 21.69
N THR A 274 -6.82 -12.01 22.38
CA THR A 274 -5.73 -12.84 22.88
C THR A 274 -6.05 -14.29 22.56
N SER A 275 -5.02 -15.08 22.28
CA SER A 275 -5.13 -16.50 21.93
C SER A 275 -4.35 -17.38 22.91
N ARG A 276 -4.39 -18.70 22.67
CA ARG A 276 -3.66 -19.74 23.40
C ARG A 276 -3.11 -20.82 22.45
N GLU A 277 -2.92 -20.48 21.17
CA GLU A 277 -2.53 -21.47 20.15
C GLU A 277 -1.05 -21.83 20.28
N GLY A 278 -0.74 -22.78 21.18
CA GLY A 278 0.63 -23.25 21.46
C GLY A 278 1.31 -22.59 22.67
N ARG A 279 0.63 -21.68 23.39
CA ARG A 279 1.11 -21.02 24.61
C ARG A 279 -0.03 -20.79 25.62
N GLU A 280 0.32 -20.46 26.86
CA GLU A 280 -0.66 -20.07 27.89
C GLU A 280 -1.39 -18.75 27.53
N PHE A 281 -0.68 -17.86 26.84
CA PHE A 281 -1.15 -16.55 26.37
C PHE A 281 -0.42 -16.15 25.09
N GLU A 282 -1.15 -15.66 24.09
CA GLU A 282 -0.60 -14.81 23.03
C GLU A 282 -1.42 -13.52 22.89
N ALA A 283 -0.73 -12.38 22.77
CA ALA A 283 -1.32 -11.09 22.44
C ALA A 283 -1.51 -10.98 20.92
N GLU A 284 -2.75 -10.88 20.43
CA GLU A 284 -3.05 -10.81 18.99
C GLU A 284 -3.24 -9.36 18.52
N PHE A 285 -4.16 -8.60 19.15
CA PHE A 285 -4.34 -7.18 18.84
C PHE A 285 -5.00 -6.36 19.95
N ILE A 286 -4.77 -5.04 19.90
CA ILE A 286 -5.53 -3.98 20.57
C ILE A 286 -5.96 -2.98 19.47
N ARG A 287 -7.26 -2.84 19.26
CA ARG A 287 -7.85 -1.98 18.22
C ARG A 287 -8.80 -0.95 18.84
N LEU A 288 -8.61 0.32 18.51
CA LEU A 288 -9.52 1.41 18.83
C LEU A 288 -10.41 1.69 17.62
N LYS A 289 -11.73 1.80 17.82
CA LYS A 289 -12.69 2.35 16.85
C LYS A 289 -13.30 3.61 17.44
N ALA A 290 -13.37 4.70 16.69
CA ALA A 290 -13.93 5.99 17.10
C ALA A 290 -14.89 6.54 16.04
N GLY A 291 -15.93 7.26 16.47
CA GLY A 291 -16.91 7.88 15.56
C GLY A 291 -17.80 8.90 16.29
N PRO A 292 -18.67 9.62 15.56
CA PRO A 292 -19.61 10.57 16.15
C PRO A 292 -20.70 9.91 17.02
N THR A 293 -20.97 8.61 16.85
CA THR A 293 -21.99 7.88 17.61
C THR A 293 -21.58 6.43 17.86
N GLU A 294 -22.22 5.75 18.81
CA GLU A 294 -22.03 4.30 19.01
C GLU A 294 -22.40 3.51 17.74
N ALA A 295 -23.48 3.90 17.06
CA ALA A 295 -23.95 3.26 15.84
C ALA A 295 -22.93 3.36 14.67
N SER A 296 -22.15 4.44 14.59
CA SER A 296 -21.16 4.62 13.51
C SER A 296 -19.85 3.83 13.71
N ILE A 297 -19.69 3.18 14.88
CA ILE A 297 -18.59 2.24 15.17
C ILE A 297 -19.06 0.83 15.54
N ALA A 298 -20.38 0.61 15.54
CA ALA A 298 -20.98 -0.70 15.80
C ALA A 298 -20.47 -1.73 14.80
N ARG A 299 -20.40 -3.00 15.23
CA ARG A 299 -20.08 -4.08 14.32
C ARG A 299 -21.28 -4.42 13.44
N GLY A 300 -21.03 -4.66 12.15
CA GLY A 300 -21.92 -5.49 11.36
C GLY A 300 -22.00 -6.92 11.92
N ASP A 301 -23.04 -7.65 11.56
CA ASP A 301 -23.24 -9.03 12.02
C ASP A 301 -23.47 -10.00 10.84
N ALA A 302 -23.43 -11.30 11.14
CA ALA A 302 -23.61 -12.35 10.15
C ALA A 302 -24.99 -12.39 9.44
N SER A 303 -25.94 -11.48 9.72
CA SER A 303 -27.22 -11.40 9.02
C SER A 303 -27.16 -10.64 7.69
N SER A 304 -26.17 -9.74 7.48
CA SER A 304 -26.02 -8.92 6.26
C SER A 304 -25.41 -9.64 5.06
N ARG A 305 -25.22 -10.96 5.12
CA ARG A 305 -24.53 -11.75 4.08
C ARG A 305 -25.25 -11.66 2.74
N ALA A 306 -24.52 -11.23 1.72
CA ALA A 306 -24.99 -11.23 0.34
C ALA A 306 -25.32 -12.66 -0.12
N ARG A 307 -26.39 -12.79 -0.90
CA ARG A 307 -26.79 -14.05 -1.54
C ARG A 307 -26.02 -14.21 -2.84
N LYS A 308 -25.89 -15.46 -3.32
CA LYS A 308 -25.31 -15.75 -4.64
C LYS A 308 -26.02 -15.06 -5.84
N ALA A 309 -27.28 -14.64 -5.69
CA ALA A 309 -27.96 -13.84 -6.72
C ALA A 309 -27.38 -12.41 -6.80
N ASP A 310 -27.12 -11.81 -5.63
CA ASP A 310 -26.69 -10.43 -5.49
C ASP A 310 -25.28 -10.24 -6.06
N ILE A 311 -24.34 -11.14 -5.75
CA ILE A 311 -22.95 -11.05 -6.27
C ILE A 311 -22.88 -11.04 -7.81
N LYS A 312 -23.85 -11.68 -8.49
CA LYS A 312 -23.87 -11.75 -9.96
C LYS A 312 -24.17 -10.39 -10.61
N GLN A 313 -24.83 -9.45 -9.91
CA GLN A 313 -25.15 -8.13 -10.45
C GLN A 313 -23.90 -7.28 -10.72
N HIS A 314 -22.80 -7.55 -10.01
CA HIS A 314 -21.53 -6.86 -10.16
C HIS A 314 -20.68 -7.37 -11.35
N VAL A 315 -21.21 -8.31 -12.16
CA VAL A 315 -20.50 -8.82 -13.35
C VAL A 315 -20.82 -7.96 -14.57
N ARG A 316 -19.89 -7.10 -14.97
CA ARG A 316 -19.95 -6.33 -16.22
C ARG A 316 -19.40 -7.14 -17.39
N LYS A 317 -20.07 -7.03 -18.54
CA LYS A 317 -19.69 -7.68 -19.81
C LYS A 317 -19.64 -6.67 -20.93
N GLU A 318 -18.54 -6.66 -21.67
CA GLU A 318 -18.29 -5.77 -22.80
C GLU A 318 -17.69 -6.58 -23.95
N GLY A 319 -18.56 -7.06 -24.86
CA GLY A 319 -18.15 -8.02 -25.88
C GLY A 319 -17.57 -9.29 -25.26
N LYS A 320 -16.25 -9.50 -25.44
CA LYS A 320 -15.48 -10.63 -24.88
C LYS A 320 -14.73 -10.31 -23.59
N ARG A 321 -14.87 -9.09 -23.05
CA ARG A 321 -14.42 -8.72 -21.71
C ARG A 321 -15.49 -9.09 -20.68
N VAL A 322 -15.11 -9.78 -19.61
CA VAL A 322 -15.95 -10.06 -18.44
C VAL A 322 -15.17 -9.66 -17.19
N VAL A 323 -15.75 -8.79 -16.35
CA VAL A 323 -15.09 -8.29 -15.13
C VAL A 323 -16.09 -8.18 -13.98
N ILE A 324 -15.67 -8.57 -12.78
CA ILE A 324 -16.38 -8.34 -11.52
C ILE A 324 -15.98 -6.95 -11.01
N GLN A 325 -16.97 -6.10 -10.76
CA GLN A 325 -16.83 -4.76 -10.21
C GLN A 325 -17.07 -4.75 -8.68
N ASP A 326 -16.89 -3.59 -8.07
CA ASP A 326 -17.32 -3.29 -6.69
C ASP A 326 -16.77 -4.20 -5.58
N ILE A 327 -15.66 -4.90 -5.84
CA ILE A 327 -14.93 -5.66 -4.81
C ILE A 327 -14.21 -4.67 -3.89
N PRO A 328 -14.57 -4.57 -2.60
CA PRO A 328 -13.97 -3.60 -1.69
C PRO A 328 -12.45 -3.76 -1.62
N MET A 329 -11.74 -2.65 -1.45
CA MET A 329 -10.29 -2.69 -1.25
C MET A 329 -9.96 -2.78 0.24
N VAL A 330 -9.01 -3.66 0.55
CA VAL A 330 -8.31 -3.69 1.84
C VAL A 330 -6.84 -3.61 1.46
N ASP A 331 -6.17 -2.55 1.91
CA ASP A 331 -4.71 -2.45 1.79
C ASP A 331 -4.07 -3.31 2.88
N GLN A 332 -3.30 -4.31 2.45
CA GLN A 332 -2.61 -5.24 3.35
C GLN A 332 -1.51 -4.58 4.19
N GLY A 333 -1.07 -3.38 3.81
CA GLY A 333 0.05 -2.72 4.44
C GLY A 333 1.37 -3.46 4.25
N GLN A 334 1.89 -4.05 5.33
CA GLN A 334 3.21 -4.67 5.35
C GLN A 334 3.20 -6.07 4.67
N LYS A 335 4.38 -6.70 4.64
CA LYS A 335 4.55 -8.05 4.08
C LYS A 335 3.82 -9.10 4.96
N GLY A 336 3.54 -10.28 4.41
CA GLY A 336 2.83 -11.38 5.09
C GLY A 336 1.29 -11.29 5.09
N TYR A 337 0.71 -10.08 5.01
CA TYR A 337 -0.75 -9.88 5.09
C TYR A 337 -1.55 -10.17 3.81
N CYS A 338 -0.92 -10.52 2.68
CA CYS A 338 -1.61 -10.67 1.38
C CYS A 338 -2.75 -11.70 1.41
N VAL A 339 -2.62 -12.79 2.18
CA VAL A 339 -3.67 -13.82 2.32
C VAL A 339 -4.90 -13.27 3.04
N VAL A 340 -4.68 -12.65 4.19
CA VAL A 340 -5.74 -12.20 5.09
C VAL A 340 -6.43 -10.95 4.57
N ALA A 341 -5.69 -10.02 3.94
CA ALA A 341 -6.25 -8.88 3.24
C ALA A 341 -7.10 -9.33 2.03
N THR A 342 -6.57 -10.22 1.18
CA THR A 342 -7.31 -10.76 0.03
C THR A 342 -8.57 -11.52 0.47
N ALA A 343 -8.51 -12.28 1.56
CA ALA A 343 -9.68 -12.93 2.14
C ALA A 343 -10.69 -11.91 2.68
N ALA A 344 -10.25 -10.89 3.44
CA ALA A 344 -11.11 -9.82 3.94
C ALA A 344 -11.86 -9.09 2.82
N ARG A 345 -11.21 -8.84 1.66
CA ARG A 345 -11.86 -8.27 0.47
C ARG A 345 -13.00 -9.14 -0.06
N ILE A 346 -12.82 -10.46 -0.09
CA ILE A 346 -13.90 -11.40 -0.47
C ILE A 346 -15.02 -11.40 0.57
N PHE A 347 -14.70 -11.35 1.86
CA PHE A 347 -15.72 -11.25 2.91
C PHE A 347 -16.55 -9.97 2.80
N ALA A 348 -15.90 -8.81 2.69
CA ALA A 348 -16.57 -7.53 2.48
C ALA A 348 -17.47 -7.56 1.22
N TYR A 349 -16.96 -8.11 0.11
CA TYR A 349 -17.74 -8.31 -1.12
C TYR A 349 -18.94 -9.27 -0.96
N TYR A 350 -18.92 -10.17 0.03
CA TYR A 350 -20.03 -11.05 0.41
C TYR A 350 -20.91 -10.48 1.55
N GLY A 351 -20.84 -9.18 1.84
CA GLY A 351 -21.62 -8.54 2.90
C GLY A 351 -21.16 -8.95 4.31
N MET A 352 -19.87 -9.25 4.46
CA MET A 352 -19.20 -9.63 5.71
C MET A 352 -18.02 -8.70 5.99
N ASP A 353 -18.25 -7.41 5.81
CA ASP A 353 -17.34 -6.29 6.11
C ASP A 353 -16.93 -6.19 7.59
N TYR A 354 -17.72 -6.77 8.50
CA TYR A 354 -17.33 -6.97 9.91
C TYR A 354 -16.12 -7.91 10.11
N VAL A 355 -15.65 -8.58 9.06
CA VAL A 355 -14.47 -9.48 9.08
C VAL A 355 -13.25 -8.75 8.55
N ASP A 356 -12.38 -8.30 9.45
CA ASP A 356 -11.14 -7.60 9.10
C ASP A 356 -9.91 -8.52 9.01
N GLN A 357 -8.85 -7.99 8.41
CA GLN A 357 -7.60 -8.72 8.16
C GLN A 357 -6.85 -9.15 9.44
N HIS A 358 -7.00 -8.46 10.57
CA HIS A 358 -6.29 -8.79 11.82
C HIS A 358 -7.02 -9.88 12.60
N GLU A 359 -8.36 -9.91 12.57
CA GLU A 359 -9.14 -11.06 13.04
C GLU A 359 -8.85 -12.32 12.20
N LEU A 360 -8.69 -12.16 10.88
CA LEU A 360 -8.24 -13.25 10.01
C LEU A 360 -6.79 -13.66 10.26
N ALA A 361 -5.88 -12.71 10.57
CA ALA A 361 -4.49 -13.00 10.93
C ALA A 361 -4.40 -13.81 12.23
N SER A 362 -5.16 -13.44 13.27
CA SER A 362 -5.29 -14.22 14.51
C SER A 362 -5.83 -15.63 14.23
N LEU A 363 -6.94 -15.76 13.49
CA LEU A 363 -7.52 -17.07 13.13
C LEU A 363 -6.56 -17.95 12.31
N ALA A 364 -5.72 -17.34 11.48
CA ALA A 364 -4.74 -18.02 10.64
C ALA A 364 -3.35 -18.20 11.31
N ASN A 365 -3.15 -17.69 12.53
CA ASN A 365 -1.86 -17.50 13.18
C ASN A 365 -0.77 -16.94 12.24
N SER A 366 -1.10 -15.86 11.54
CA SER A 366 -0.22 -15.22 10.54
C SER A 366 0.55 -14.03 11.12
N SER A 367 1.84 -13.93 10.80
CA SER A 367 2.73 -12.82 11.19
C SER A 367 3.30 -12.10 9.96
N ALA A 368 3.76 -10.85 10.11
CA ALA A 368 4.33 -10.08 8.99
C ALA A 368 5.73 -10.58 8.56
N GLU A 369 6.45 -11.26 9.45
CA GLU A 369 7.76 -11.87 9.19
C GLU A 369 7.68 -13.11 8.31
N GLY A 370 6.51 -13.77 8.27
CA GLY A 370 6.26 -14.97 7.49
C GLY A 370 6.13 -14.71 5.99
N GLY A 371 7.22 -14.86 5.24
CA GLY A 371 7.18 -14.98 3.78
C GLY A 371 6.27 -16.15 3.37
N THR A 372 5.09 -15.85 2.84
CA THR A 372 4.00 -16.83 2.79
C THR A 372 4.20 -17.85 1.68
N SER A 373 4.53 -19.09 2.05
CA SER A 373 4.59 -20.21 1.10
C SER A 373 3.20 -20.58 0.58
N THR A 374 3.14 -21.18 -0.61
CA THR A 374 1.87 -21.59 -1.25
C THR A 374 1.06 -22.56 -0.40
N ALA A 375 1.73 -23.44 0.35
CA ALA A 375 1.10 -24.34 1.31
C ALA A 375 0.50 -23.59 2.51
N ALA A 376 1.23 -22.63 3.08
CA ALA A 376 0.73 -21.81 4.19
C ALA A 376 -0.49 -20.97 3.77
N MET A 377 -0.47 -20.40 2.55
CA MET A 377 -1.65 -19.71 2.00
C MET A 377 -2.88 -20.63 1.96
N ALA A 378 -2.73 -21.85 1.46
CA ALA A 378 -3.83 -22.81 1.33
C ALA A 378 -4.40 -23.25 2.69
N GLU A 379 -3.56 -23.53 3.70
CA GLU A 379 -4.04 -23.93 5.03
C GLU A 379 -4.72 -22.76 5.76
N ASN A 380 -4.21 -21.54 5.63
CA ASN A 380 -4.84 -20.35 6.22
C ASN A 380 -6.23 -20.11 5.61
N LEU A 381 -6.35 -20.20 4.28
CA LEU A 381 -7.64 -20.12 3.59
C LEU A 381 -8.64 -21.22 4.00
N LYS A 382 -8.14 -22.41 4.37
CA LYS A 382 -8.94 -23.55 4.85
C LYS A 382 -9.41 -23.35 6.29
N LYS A 383 -8.54 -22.91 7.21
CA LYS A 383 -8.91 -22.48 8.58
C LYS A 383 -10.03 -21.43 8.53
N ILE A 384 -9.84 -20.42 7.68
CA ILE A 384 -10.81 -19.36 7.40
C ILE A 384 -12.13 -19.96 6.89
N GLY A 385 -12.13 -20.68 5.77
CA GLY A 385 -13.35 -21.23 5.15
C GLY A 385 -14.22 -22.06 6.11
N ALA A 386 -13.57 -22.88 6.95
CA ALA A 386 -14.24 -23.69 7.97
C ALA A 386 -15.00 -22.84 9.01
N ARG A 387 -14.42 -21.74 9.50
CA ARG A 387 -15.06 -20.84 10.49
C ARG A 387 -16.31 -20.14 9.97
N PHE A 388 -16.40 -19.93 8.65
CA PHE A 388 -17.46 -19.17 8.00
C PHE A 388 -18.53 -20.00 7.29
N GLN A 389 -18.33 -21.32 7.21
CA GLN A 389 -19.11 -22.25 6.35
C GLN A 389 -18.97 -21.95 4.85
N ILE A 390 -17.89 -21.27 4.44
CA ILE A 390 -17.59 -21.01 3.03
C ILE A 390 -16.94 -22.24 2.41
N ARG A 391 -17.44 -22.67 1.25
CA ARG A 391 -16.84 -23.79 0.53
C ARG A 391 -15.63 -23.31 -0.26
N ILE A 392 -14.44 -23.60 0.27
CA ILE A 392 -13.19 -23.48 -0.51
C ILE A 392 -13.16 -24.58 -1.56
N LYS A 393 -12.96 -24.21 -2.83
CA LYS A 393 -12.70 -25.16 -3.92
C LYS A 393 -11.38 -24.81 -4.58
N VAL A 394 -10.42 -25.73 -4.52
CA VAL A 394 -9.17 -25.65 -5.26
C VAL A 394 -9.45 -25.93 -6.74
N LEU A 395 -8.94 -25.08 -7.64
CA LEU A 395 -9.01 -25.23 -9.09
C LEU A 395 -7.72 -25.84 -9.63
N ASP A 396 -6.59 -25.30 -9.16
CA ASP A 396 -5.26 -25.91 -9.25
C ASP A 396 -4.40 -25.47 -8.07
N SER A 397 -3.34 -26.23 -7.81
CA SER A 397 -2.36 -25.91 -6.78
C SER A 397 -1.05 -26.61 -7.11
N LEU A 398 0.05 -25.87 -7.11
CA LEU A 398 1.39 -26.45 -7.13
C LEU A 398 1.89 -26.50 -5.68
N THR A 399 1.28 -27.36 -4.86
CA THR A 399 1.66 -27.56 -3.45
C THR A 399 2.21 -28.95 -3.17
N ASP A 400 2.08 -29.90 -4.11
CA ASP A 400 2.63 -31.26 -3.97
C ASP A 400 3.89 -31.48 -4.82
N THR A 401 4.74 -32.41 -4.38
CA THR A 401 6.04 -32.73 -5.01
C THR A 401 5.89 -33.37 -6.39
N ARG A 402 4.72 -33.95 -6.73
CA ARG A 402 4.46 -34.54 -8.05
C ARG A 402 4.18 -33.43 -9.06
N ASP A 403 3.35 -32.46 -8.71
CA ASP A 403 3.00 -31.34 -9.56
C ASP A 403 4.21 -30.41 -9.77
N PHE A 404 5.09 -30.27 -8.76
CA PHE A 404 6.40 -29.64 -8.94
C PHE A 404 7.27 -30.37 -9.98
N ARG A 405 7.47 -31.69 -9.83
CA ARG A 405 8.26 -32.48 -10.79
C ARG A 405 7.66 -32.46 -12.20
N ASN A 406 6.34 -32.38 -12.33
CA ASN A 406 5.67 -32.21 -13.62
C ASN A 406 5.96 -30.84 -14.24
N LEU A 407 5.93 -29.76 -13.44
CA LEU A 407 6.33 -28.42 -13.88
C LEU A 407 7.81 -28.39 -14.29
N LEU A 408 8.71 -28.93 -13.46
CA LEU A 408 10.16 -28.95 -13.71
C LEU A 408 10.48 -29.69 -15.02
N LYS A 409 9.85 -30.85 -15.26
CA LYS A 409 9.96 -31.59 -16.53
C LYS A 409 9.43 -30.78 -17.73
N ALA A 410 8.36 -30.02 -17.56
CA ALA A 410 7.85 -29.14 -18.62
C ALA A 410 8.79 -27.94 -18.89
N TYR A 411 9.30 -27.32 -17.82
CA TYR A 411 10.28 -26.23 -17.87
C TYR A 411 11.56 -26.67 -18.59
N ASN A 412 12.19 -27.78 -18.17
CA ASN A 412 13.43 -28.26 -18.79
C ASN A 412 13.27 -28.67 -20.27
N ARG A 413 12.08 -29.14 -20.67
CA ARG A 413 11.76 -29.35 -22.10
C ARG A 413 11.64 -28.04 -22.86
N ALA A 414 11.03 -27.00 -22.28
CA ALA A 414 10.94 -25.68 -22.88
C ALA A 414 12.33 -24.99 -22.94
N ALA A 415 13.13 -25.07 -21.89
CA ALA A 415 14.50 -24.56 -21.82
C ALA A 415 15.37 -25.19 -22.92
N SER A 416 15.29 -26.51 -23.10
CA SER A 416 15.98 -27.23 -24.17
C SER A 416 15.60 -26.70 -25.56
N LYS A 417 14.33 -26.38 -25.81
CA LYS A 417 13.86 -25.81 -27.09
C LYS A 417 14.35 -24.36 -27.29
N LEU A 418 14.42 -23.58 -26.23
CA LEU A 418 14.86 -22.18 -26.25
C LEU A 418 16.38 -22.01 -26.10
N LYS A 419 17.14 -23.10 -25.96
CA LYS A 419 18.59 -23.11 -25.66
C LYS A 419 18.95 -22.31 -24.40
N LYS A 420 18.07 -22.34 -23.39
CA LYS A 420 18.27 -21.73 -22.07
C LYS A 420 18.65 -22.77 -21.02
N GLU A 421 19.14 -22.29 -19.88
CA GLU A 421 19.54 -23.12 -18.74
C GLU A 421 18.39 -23.96 -18.18
N LYS A 422 18.74 -25.14 -17.67
CA LYS A 422 17.82 -26.09 -17.03
C LYS A 422 17.98 -26.02 -15.52
N VAL A 423 16.95 -26.41 -14.79
CA VAL A 423 17.02 -26.57 -13.33
C VAL A 423 17.05 -28.06 -13.02
N GLU A 424 18.08 -28.54 -12.30
CA GLU A 424 18.28 -29.97 -12.07
C GLU A 424 17.75 -30.46 -10.70
N ASN A 425 17.70 -29.58 -9.71
CA ASN A 425 17.27 -29.94 -8.36
C ASN A 425 15.73 -30.02 -8.24
N GLU A 426 15.19 -31.25 -8.21
CA GLU A 426 13.75 -31.49 -8.09
C GLU A 426 13.17 -31.32 -6.66
N TYR A 427 14.01 -30.98 -5.68
CA TYR A 427 13.61 -30.71 -4.29
C TYR A 427 13.71 -29.21 -3.92
N ASP A 428 14.45 -28.41 -4.70
CA ASP A 428 14.61 -26.98 -4.45
C ASP A 428 13.48 -26.14 -5.05
N TRP A 429 12.37 -26.12 -4.32
CA TRP A 429 11.19 -25.32 -4.67
C TRP A 429 11.51 -23.82 -4.74
N SER A 430 12.25 -23.27 -3.77
CA SER A 430 12.51 -21.81 -3.72
C SER A 430 13.48 -21.42 -4.81
N GLY A 431 14.63 -22.09 -4.92
CA GLY A 431 15.64 -21.81 -5.93
C GLY A 431 15.13 -22.01 -7.36
N PHE A 432 14.20 -22.94 -7.60
CA PHE A 432 13.49 -22.97 -8.90
C PHE A 432 12.77 -21.64 -9.17
N TRP A 433 11.92 -21.17 -8.27
CA TRP A 433 11.16 -19.93 -8.46
C TRP A 433 12.03 -18.66 -8.38
N ASP A 434 13.20 -18.74 -7.76
CA ASP A 434 14.19 -17.67 -7.69
C ASP A 434 15.14 -17.62 -8.90
N ASN A 435 15.13 -18.62 -9.77
CA ASN A 435 15.95 -18.67 -10.99
C ASN A 435 15.16 -18.97 -12.29
N ALA A 436 13.86 -19.24 -12.22
CA ALA A 436 13.05 -19.57 -13.38
C ALA A 436 12.88 -18.39 -14.36
N ASP A 437 13.20 -18.64 -15.63
CA ASP A 437 13.03 -17.70 -16.74
C ASP A 437 11.55 -17.61 -17.17
N GLY A 438 11.04 -16.38 -17.28
CA GLY A 438 9.64 -16.10 -17.61
C GLY A 438 9.22 -16.55 -19.01
N GLU A 439 10.12 -16.56 -20.00
CA GLU A 439 9.82 -17.05 -21.34
C GLU A 439 9.79 -18.59 -21.39
N VAL A 440 10.69 -19.25 -20.66
CA VAL A 440 10.67 -20.71 -20.50
C VAL A 440 9.38 -21.15 -19.80
N LEU A 441 8.98 -20.47 -18.72
CA LEU A 441 7.71 -20.75 -18.03
C LEU A 441 6.50 -20.53 -18.95
N LYS A 442 6.50 -19.45 -19.75
CA LYS A 442 5.45 -19.21 -20.77
C LYS A 442 5.38 -20.34 -21.78
N LEU A 443 6.49 -20.75 -22.38
CA LEU A 443 6.50 -21.85 -23.35
C LEU A 443 6.08 -23.19 -22.71
N ALA A 444 6.51 -23.46 -21.47
CA ALA A 444 6.18 -24.69 -20.75
C ALA A 444 4.69 -24.80 -20.40
N ARG A 445 4.05 -23.68 -20.02
CA ARG A 445 2.72 -23.66 -19.39
C ARG A 445 1.62 -23.08 -20.27
N ALA A 446 1.94 -22.17 -21.17
CA ALA A 446 1.03 -21.44 -22.06
C ALA A 446 1.44 -21.54 -23.55
N GLY A 447 2.35 -22.44 -23.91
CA GLY A 447 2.92 -22.56 -25.27
C GLY A 447 1.96 -23.04 -26.37
N SER A 448 0.67 -23.23 -26.08
CA SER A 448 -0.35 -23.55 -27.08
C SER A 448 -1.72 -22.94 -26.71
N PRO A 449 -2.57 -22.62 -27.71
CA PRO A 449 -3.92 -22.10 -27.45
C PRO A 449 -4.75 -23.02 -26.54
N SER A 450 -4.66 -24.34 -26.74
CA SER A 450 -5.36 -25.33 -25.91
C SER A 450 -4.98 -25.26 -24.42
N GLN A 451 -3.70 -25.02 -24.09
CA GLN A 451 -3.28 -24.82 -22.70
C GLN A 451 -3.89 -23.55 -22.10
N MET A 452 -3.85 -22.44 -22.84
CA MET A 452 -4.41 -21.16 -22.40
C MET A 452 -5.93 -21.24 -22.22
N ASP A 453 -6.64 -21.81 -23.18
CA ASP A 453 -8.10 -21.94 -23.14
C ASP A 453 -8.55 -22.93 -22.05
N LYS A 454 -7.81 -24.02 -21.81
CA LYS A 454 -8.05 -24.91 -20.65
C LYS A 454 -7.88 -24.18 -19.33
N TRP A 455 -6.83 -23.35 -19.19
CA TRP A 455 -6.59 -22.58 -17.98
C TRP A 455 -7.70 -21.53 -17.76
N LEU A 456 -8.12 -20.83 -18.82
CA LEU A 456 -9.17 -19.82 -18.78
C LEU A 456 -10.55 -20.42 -18.48
N ASN A 457 -10.90 -21.53 -19.13
CA ASN A 457 -12.17 -22.22 -18.91
C ASN A 457 -12.30 -22.80 -17.48
N ALA A 458 -11.19 -23.00 -16.76
CA ALA A 458 -11.24 -23.37 -15.34
C ALA A 458 -11.75 -22.25 -14.42
N ILE A 459 -11.53 -20.97 -14.77
CA ILE A 459 -11.97 -19.80 -13.97
C ILE A 459 -13.26 -19.16 -14.48
N ARG A 460 -13.51 -19.23 -15.78
CA ARG A 460 -14.67 -18.62 -16.48
C ARG A 460 -16.02 -18.81 -15.76
N PRO A 461 -16.40 -20.00 -15.25
CA PRO A 461 -17.70 -20.18 -14.60
C PRO A 461 -17.87 -19.39 -13.30
N TYR A 462 -16.77 -19.12 -12.57
CA TYR A 462 -16.80 -18.38 -11.32
C TYR A 462 -16.85 -16.88 -11.58
N ILE A 463 -15.98 -16.37 -12.46
CA ILE A 463 -15.98 -14.96 -12.88
C ILE A 463 -17.34 -14.56 -13.46
N THR A 464 -17.94 -15.40 -14.32
CA THR A 464 -19.27 -15.17 -14.92
C THR A 464 -20.41 -15.23 -13.89
N ALA A 465 -20.16 -15.78 -12.70
CA ALA A 465 -21.11 -15.90 -11.60
C ALA A 465 -20.88 -14.87 -10.48
N GLY A 466 -19.97 -13.91 -10.65
CA GLY A 466 -19.63 -12.93 -9.60
C GLY A 466 -18.81 -13.52 -8.47
N ILE A 467 -18.01 -14.56 -8.74
CA ILE A 467 -17.14 -15.21 -7.74
C ILE A 467 -15.68 -14.93 -8.11
N PRO A 468 -14.98 -14.02 -7.40
CA PRO A 468 -13.55 -13.78 -7.59
C PRO A 468 -12.73 -15.05 -7.32
N VAL A 469 -11.61 -15.19 -8.02
CA VAL A 469 -10.71 -16.34 -7.86
C VAL A 469 -9.46 -15.89 -7.09
N LEU A 470 -9.22 -16.51 -5.94
CA LEU A 470 -7.97 -16.41 -5.21
C LEU A 470 -6.84 -16.97 -6.07
N TRP A 471 -5.79 -16.19 -6.28
CA TRP A 471 -4.74 -16.49 -7.24
C TRP A 471 -3.38 -16.34 -6.59
N SER A 472 -2.76 -17.47 -6.27
CA SER A 472 -1.39 -17.55 -5.78
C SER A 472 -0.44 -17.39 -6.96
N VAL A 473 0.54 -16.50 -6.82
CA VAL A 473 1.55 -16.20 -7.85
C VAL A 473 2.95 -16.15 -7.28
N GLN A 474 3.94 -16.27 -8.15
CA GLN A 474 5.34 -15.89 -7.88
C GLN A 474 5.67 -14.57 -8.60
N LEU A 475 5.97 -13.53 -7.82
CA LEU A 475 6.31 -12.20 -8.34
C LEU A 475 7.77 -12.13 -8.83
N GLY A 476 8.03 -11.21 -9.76
CA GLY A 476 9.39 -10.89 -10.25
C GLY A 476 9.86 -11.71 -11.45
N ILE A 477 9.03 -12.60 -12.00
CA ILE A 477 9.36 -13.48 -13.14
C ILE A 477 8.90 -12.92 -14.49
N VAL A 478 7.78 -12.19 -14.50
CA VAL A 478 7.21 -11.55 -15.69
C VAL A 478 7.05 -10.05 -15.43
N PRO A 479 6.95 -9.21 -16.49
CA PRO A 479 6.69 -7.78 -16.31
C PRO A 479 5.38 -7.52 -15.55
N GLU A 480 5.44 -6.62 -14.57
CA GLU A 480 4.26 -6.17 -13.83
C GLU A 480 3.79 -4.82 -14.37
N PRO A 481 2.46 -4.60 -14.56
CA PRO A 481 1.93 -3.41 -15.21
C PRO A 481 2.08 -2.13 -14.36
N LEU A 482 2.32 -2.26 -13.06
CA LEU A 482 2.58 -1.18 -12.12
C LEU A 482 3.75 -1.56 -11.20
N ARG A 483 4.42 -0.56 -10.61
CA ARG A 483 5.39 -0.80 -9.53
C ARG A 483 4.67 -1.43 -8.34
N LEU A 484 5.24 -2.49 -7.78
CA LEU A 484 4.67 -3.23 -6.66
C LEU A 484 5.38 -2.90 -5.34
N SER A 485 4.64 -3.03 -4.24
CA SER A 485 5.17 -3.00 -2.86
C SER A 485 6.10 -4.19 -2.57
N GLN A 486 5.85 -5.32 -3.25
CA GLN A 486 6.67 -6.53 -3.23
C GLN A 486 7.14 -6.84 -4.66
N THR A 487 8.45 -6.78 -4.91
CA THR A 487 9.02 -6.98 -6.26
C THR A 487 9.27 -8.45 -6.63
N ARG A 488 9.36 -9.35 -5.64
CA ARG A 488 9.66 -10.77 -5.82
C ARG A 488 9.00 -11.64 -4.74
N GLY A 489 8.80 -12.93 -5.03
CA GLY A 489 8.35 -13.94 -4.05
C GLY A 489 6.87 -14.27 -4.15
N GLY A 490 6.41 -15.17 -3.28
CA GLY A 490 5.02 -15.61 -3.23
C GLY A 490 4.06 -14.47 -2.87
N HIS A 491 2.89 -14.44 -3.52
CA HIS A 491 1.84 -13.45 -3.26
C HIS A 491 0.44 -14.00 -3.59
N LEU A 492 -0.61 -13.44 -2.98
CA LEU A 492 -2.00 -13.80 -3.24
C LEU A 492 -2.77 -12.60 -3.81
N ARG A 493 -3.46 -12.83 -4.92
CA ARG A 493 -4.22 -11.84 -5.70
C ARG A 493 -5.66 -12.27 -5.87
N LEU A 494 -6.50 -11.36 -6.37
CA LEU A 494 -7.79 -11.71 -6.96
C LEU A 494 -7.70 -11.67 -8.48
N ILE A 495 -8.11 -12.74 -9.16
CA ILE A 495 -8.58 -12.64 -10.54
C ILE A 495 -10.04 -12.19 -10.48
N ILE A 496 -10.32 -11.09 -11.17
CA ILE A 496 -11.63 -10.45 -11.19
C ILE A 496 -12.25 -10.47 -12.59
N GLY A 497 -11.47 -10.79 -13.63
CA GLY A 497 -11.98 -10.82 -14.99
C GLY A 497 -11.01 -11.37 -16.04
N PHE A 498 -11.43 -11.34 -17.29
CA PHE A 498 -10.62 -11.68 -18.46
C PHE A 498 -11.16 -10.97 -19.71
N ASP A 499 -10.31 -10.85 -20.73
CA ASP A 499 -10.67 -10.42 -22.08
C ASP A 499 -10.21 -11.53 -23.05
N GLU A 500 -11.16 -12.25 -23.66
CA GLU A 500 -10.83 -13.41 -24.51
C GLU A 500 -10.24 -13.03 -25.86
N GLU A 501 -10.50 -11.79 -26.30
CA GLU A 501 -10.06 -11.27 -27.59
C GLU A 501 -8.62 -10.78 -27.50
N LYS A 502 -8.33 -9.96 -26.48
CA LYS A 502 -6.97 -9.51 -26.17
C LYS A 502 -6.11 -10.60 -25.53
N LYS A 503 -6.74 -11.71 -25.09
CA LYS A 503 -6.12 -12.75 -24.26
C LYS A 503 -5.41 -12.13 -23.04
N THR A 504 -6.09 -11.23 -22.33
CA THR A 504 -5.62 -10.63 -21.07
C THR A 504 -6.40 -11.17 -19.87
N LEU A 505 -5.73 -11.20 -18.72
CA LEU A 505 -6.32 -11.50 -17.42
C LEU A 505 -6.50 -10.19 -16.65
N ILE A 506 -7.68 -10.00 -16.05
CA ILE A 506 -7.99 -8.82 -15.24
C ILE A 506 -7.91 -9.22 -13.76
N PHE A 507 -7.12 -8.50 -12.99
CA PHE A 507 -6.77 -8.88 -11.62
C PHE A 507 -6.62 -7.67 -10.69
N SER A 508 -6.56 -7.93 -9.38
CA SER A 508 -6.41 -6.93 -8.34
C SER A 508 -5.50 -7.42 -7.21
N ASP A 509 -4.61 -6.55 -6.72
CA ASP A 509 -3.81 -6.78 -5.50
C ASP A 509 -4.43 -6.03 -4.31
N SER A 510 -4.12 -6.43 -3.09
CA SER A 510 -4.44 -5.73 -1.83
C SER A 510 -3.47 -4.56 -1.52
N TRP A 511 -3.20 -3.68 -2.48
CA TRP A 511 -2.25 -2.55 -2.33
C TRP A 511 -2.90 -1.17 -2.61
N GLY A 512 -4.17 -1.01 -2.25
CA GLY A 512 -4.87 0.28 -2.33
C GLY A 512 -5.34 0.68 -3.74
N ALA A 513 -5.69 1.96 -3.91
CA ALA A 513 -6.58 2.43 -4.98
C ALA A 513 -6.08 2.20 -6.41
N ALA A 514 -4.76 2.20 -6.61
CA ALA A 514 -4.13 1.95 -7.91
C ALA A 514 -4.21 0.47 -8.34
N HIS A 515 -4.48 -0.44 -7.40
CA HIS A 515 -4.44 -1.90 -7.60
C HIS A 515 -5.83 -2.55 -7.65
N THR A 516 -6.91 -1.77 -7.70
CA THR A 516 -8.30 -2.27 -7.78
C THR A 516 -8.62 -3.00 -9.08
N GLU A 517 -8.02 -2.60 -10.21
CA GLU A 517 -8.13 -3.27 -11.51
C GLU A 517 -6.83 -3.07 -12.30
N LYS A 518 -6.21 -4.18 -12.71
CA LYS A 518 -5.02 -4.24 -13.57
C LYS A 518 -5.16 -5.34 -14.60
N GLU A 519 -4.39 -5.26 -15.68
CA GLU A 519 -4.34 -6.28 -16.73
C GLU A 519 -2.94 -6.82 -16.94
N MET A 520 -2.83 -8.09 -17.33
CA MET A 520 -1.61 -8.67 -17.90
C MET A 520 -1.95 -9.72 -18.97
N PRO A 521 -1.03 -10.04 -19.90
CA PRO A 521 -1.22 -11.12 -20.86
C PRO A 521 -1.51 -12.45 -20.16
N LEU A 522 -2.45 -13.23 -20.71
CA LEU A 522 -2.86 -14.51 -20.14
C LEU A 522 -1.69 -15.50 -20.03
N ALA A 523 -0.75 -15.47 -20.98
CA ALA A 523 0.46 -16.29 -20.93
C ALA A 523 1.38 -15.93 -19.75
N ASP A 524 1.57 -14.64 -19.45
CA ASP A 524 2.35 -14.17 -18.30
C ASP A 524 1.68 -14.62 -16.99
N ALA A 525 0.35 -14.47 -16.89
CA ALA A 525 -0.40 -14.93 -15.72
C ALA A 525 -0.29 -16.45 -15.50
N ILE A 526 -0.43 -17.24 -16.56
CA ILE A 526 -0.27 -18.71 -16.50
C ILE A 526 1.16 -19.07 -16.06
N ALA A 527 2.17 -18.37 -16.56
CA ALA A 527 3.57 -18.62 -16.23
C ALA A 527 3.86 -18.50 -14.73
N ILE A 528 3.34 -17.46 -14.07
CA ILE A 528 3.56 -17.18 -12.64
C ILE A 528 2.57 -17.85 -11.68
N THR A 529 1.50 -18.46 -12.17
CA THR A 529 0.47 -19.07 -11.31
C THR A 529 1.04 -20.21 -10.47
N THR A 530 0.95 -20.11 -9.14
CA THR A 530 1.31 -21.21 -8.22
C THR A 530 0.08 -21.92 -7.64
N GLY A 531 -1.11 -21.34 -7.77
CA GLY A 531 -2.38 -22.01 -7.49
C GLY A 531 -3.58 -21.08 -7.63
N ARG A 532 -4.78 -21.68 -7.75
CA ARG A 532 -6.05 -20.96 -7.84
C ARG A 532 -7.12 -21.64 -6.99
N GLN A 533 -7.84 -20.85 -6.21
CA GLN A 533 -8.96 -21.33 -5.39
C GLN A 533 -10.15 -20.37 -5.50
N VAL A 534 -11.34 -20.85 -5.16
CA VAL A 534 -12.53 -20.00 -5.01
C VAL A 534 -13.15 -20.18 -3.64
N MET A 535 -13.53 -19.07 -3.03
CA MET A 535 -14.42 -19.04 -1.87
C MET A 535 -15.86 -19.02 -2.40
N GLN A 536 -16.59 -20.13 -2.32
CA GLN A 536 -17.99 -20.14 -2.76
C GLN A 536 -18.91 -19.82 -1.57
N PRO A 537 -19.80 -18.81 -1.67
CA PRO A 537 -20.88 -18.63 -0.72
C PRO A 537 -21.71 -19.90 -0.59
N SER A 538 -22.12 -20.22 0.63
CA SER A 538 -22.92 -21.41 0.94
C SER A 538 -24.40 -21.27 0.58
N LYS A 539 -24.86 -20.07 0.19
CA LYS A 539 -26.25 -19.72 -0.14
C LYS A 539 -26.29 -18.79 -1.36
#